data_AF-A0AAE1MQB4-F1
#
_entry.id   AF-A0AAE1MQB4-F1
#
_cell.length_a   1.000
_cell.length_b   1.000
_cell.length_c   1.000
_cell.angle_alpha   90.00
_cell.angle_beta   90.00
_cell.angle_gamma   90.00
#
_symmetry.space_group_name_H-M   'P 1'
#
loop_
_entity.id
_entity.type
_entity.pdbx_description
1 polymer ?
#
loop_
_entity_poly.entity_id
_entity_poly.type
_entity_poly.pdbx_seq_one_letter_code
_entity_poly.pdbx_strand_id
1 'polypeptide(L)'
;MYVCLHGHLKGSQGKRTLNVFSSRPLNDFNEIASHFIDCICVHLYNTRIRTSVPNQQSMNNSLPINPTRGHQAAPPSQFSGQHNNGQKSVEDMILDILHLPSNRAKEEGVSRDLIAQHLGIPLDKLMLSIKKLIEEGAIYEAVTDHYKSIING
;
A
#
# COMPACT_ATOMS: atom_id res chain seq x y z
N MET A 1 13.31 6.51 31.33
CA MET A 1 11.89 6.67 31.71
C MET A 1 11.08 6.80 30.43
N TYR A 2 10.06 5.96 30.23
CA TYR A 2 9.19 6.01 29.06
C TYR A 2 7.86 6.68 29.41
N VAL A 3 7.28 7.37 28.42
CA VAL A 3 6.01 8.08 28.55
C VAL A 3 5.17 7.85 27.29
N CYS A 4 3.85 7.77 27.45
CA CYS A 4 2.89 7.89 26.37
C CYS A 4 2.50 9.37 26.22
N LEU A 5 2.53 9.88 24.98
CA LEU A 5 2.18 11.26 24.65
C LEU A 5 1.06 11.27 23.61
N HIS A 6 -0.02 11.98 23.90
CA HIS A 6 -1.07 12.27 22.92
C HIS A 6 -1.05 13.76 22.57
N GLY A 7 -1.08 14.06 21.28
CA GLY A 7 -0.91 15.41 20.79
C GLY A 7 -1.24 15.59 19.32
N HIS A 8 -1.24 16.84 18.87
CA HIS A 8 -1.39 17.20 17.47
C HIS A 8 -0.02 17.40 16.83
N LEU A 9 0.26 16.66 15.75
CA LEU A 9 1.47 16.84 14.96
C LEU A 9 1.33 18.07 14.05
N LYS A 10 2.30 18.99 14.12
CA LYS A 10 2.42 20.17 13.25
C LYS A 10 3.74 20.13 12.50
N GLY A 11 3.74 20.55 11.23
CA GLY A 11 4.93 20.70 10.42
C GLY A 11 5.05 22.12 9.88
N SER A 12 6.17 22.81 10.11
CA SER A 12 6.47 24.12 9.51
C SER A 12 7.97 24.26 9.23
N GLN A 13 8.32 24.76 8.04
CA GLN A 13 9.71 24.97 7.60
C GLN A 13 10.62 23.75 7.84
N GLY A 14 10.14 22.55 7.53
CA GLY A 14 10.88 21.29 7.71
C GLY A 14 10.99 20.80 9.15
N LYS A 15 10.53 21.56 10.15
CA LYS A 15 10.47 21.14 11.55
C LYS A 15 9.12 20.48 11.84
N ARG A 16 9.15 19.34 12.52
CA ARG A 16 7.96 18.64 13.04
C ARG A 16 7.89 18.84 14.55
N THR A 17 6.77 19.36 15.03
CA THR A 17 6.52 19.56 16.46
C THR A 17 5.25 18.83 16.87
N LEU A 18 5.24 18.27 18.07
CA LEU A 18 4.06 17.63 18.65
C LEU A 18 3.51 18.55 19.74
N ASN A 19 2.31 19.06 19.56
CA ASN A 19 1.61 19.80 20.62
C ASN A 19 0.90 18.80 21.53
N VAL A 20 1.52 18.48 22.65
CA VAL A 20 1.06 17.47 23.61
C VAL A 20 -0.07 18.04 24.48
N PHE A 21 -1.20 17.34 24.54
CA PHE A 21 -2.30 17.66 25.47
C PHE A 21 -2.44 16.61 26.58
N SER A 22 -1.81 15.43 26.44
CA SER A 22 -1.78 14.41 27.48
C SER A 22 -0.43 13.69 27.49
N SER A 23 0.11 13.51 28.70
CA SER A 23 1.34 12.77 28.94
C SER A 23 1.18 11.85 30.14
N ARG A 24 1.56 10.58 30.00
CA ARG A 24 1.50 9.60 31.09
C ARG A 24 2.78 8.75 31.15
N PRO A 25 3.40 8.56 32.32
CA PRO A 25 4.48 7.59 32.49
C PRO A 25 4.02 6.16 32.19
N LEU A 26 4.89 5.39 31.53
CA LEU A 26 4.65 3.97 31.29
C LEU A 26 5.16 3.16 32.47
N ASN A 27 4.27 2.34 33.05
CA ASN A 27 4.60 1.41 34.13
C ASN A 27 4.75 -0.03 33.62
N ASP A 28 4.09 -0.35 32.50
CA ASP A 28 4.23 -1.62 31.79
C ASP A 28 4.97 -1.39 30.47
N PHE A 29 6.06 -2.12 30.26
CA PHE A 29 6.88 -2.03 29.05
C PHE A 29 6.23 -2.73 27.84
N ASN A 30 5.26 -3.63 28.06
CA ASN A 30 4.51 -4.24 26.97
C ASN A 30 3.75 -3.19 26.15
N GLU A 31 3.36 -2.07 26.76
CA GLU A 31 2.71 -0.95 26.07
C GLU A 31 3.56 -0.41 24.90
N ILE A 32 4.89 -0.49 25.00
CA ILE A 32 5.81 -0.03 23.94
C ILE A 32 5.75 -0.97 22.74
N ALA A 33 5.82 -2.29 22.99
CA ALA A 33 5.73 -3.29 21.93
C ALA A 33 4.37 -3.26 21.24
N SER A 34 3.29 -3.18 22.02
CA SER A 34 1.92 -3.04 21.50
C SER A 34 1.77 -1.77 20.66
N HIS A 35 2.34 -0.63 21.08
CA HIS A 35 2.29 0.61 20.29
C HIS A 35 2.93 0.45 18.90
N PHE A 36 4.06 -0.26 18.78
CA PHE A 36 4.67 -0.53 17.48
C PHE A 36 3.76 -1.37 16.58
N ILE A 37 3.15 -2.43 17.14
CA ILE A 37 2.21 -3.29 16.40
C ILE A 37 1.00 -2.47 15.94
N ASP A 38 0.42 -1.66 16.83
CA ASP A 38 -0.71 -0.77 16.50
C ASP A 38 -0.35 0.20 15.38
N CYS A 39 0.83 0.83 15.44
CA CYS A 39 1.30 1.73 14.39
C CYS A 39 1.42 1.03 13.03
N ILE A 40 1.96 -0.18 13.00
CA ILE A 40 2.09 -0.99 11.78
C ILE A 40 0.69 -1.32 11.24
N CYS A 41 -0.20 -1.85 12.08
CA CYS A 41 -1.55 -2.23 11.69
C CYS A 41 -2.35 -1.03 11.16
N VAL A 42 -2.33 0.11 11.87
CA VAL A 42 -3.02 1.34 11.45
C VAL A 42 -2.42 1.92 10.17
N HIS A 43 -1.09 1.87 10.01
CA HIS A 43 -0.43 2.32 8.79
C HIS A 43 -0.84 1.48 7.58
N LEU A 44 -0.75 0.15 7.68
CA LEU A 44 -1.15 -0.76 6.60
C LEU A 44 -2.61 -0.57 6.21
N TYR A 45 -3.51 -0.47 7.20
CA TYR A 45 -4.93 -0.22 6.97
C TYR A 45 -5.17 1.11 6.23
N ASN A 46 -4.57 2.21 6.70
CA ASN A 46 -4.76 3.53 6.11
C ASN A 46 -4.12 3.66 4.72
N THR A 47 -2.95 3.06 4.51
CA THR A 47 -2.28 3.05 3.20
C THR A 47 -3.15 2.32 2.18
N ARG A 48 -3.74 1.17 2.55
CA ARG A 48 -4.63 0.41 1.68
C ARG A 48 -5.90 1.17 1.27
N ILE A 49 -6.53 1.89 2.20
CA ILE A 49 -7.69 2.74 1.87
C ILE A 49 -7.28 3.81 0.86
N ARG A 50 -6.11 4.42 1.01
CA ARG A 50 -5.63 5.47 0.09
C ARG A 50 -5.38 4.95 -1.32
N THR A 51 -4.97 3.69 -1.49
CA THR A 51 -4.82 3.06 -2.81
C THR A 51 -6.16 2.79 -3.51
N SER A 52 -7.26 2.69 -2.76
CA SER A 52 -8.61 2.43 -3.29
C SER A 52 -9.39 3.68 -3.72
N VAL A 53 -8.94 4.87 -3.34
CA VAL A 53 -9.57 6.12 -3.75
C VAL A 53 -8.89 6.59 -5.04
N PRO A 54 -9.60 6.72 -6.18
CA PRO A 54 -9.04 7.38 -7.34
C PRO A 54 -8.63 8.78 -6.90
N ASN A 55 -7.35 9.11 -7.10
CA ASN A 55 -6.78 10.40 -6.74
C ASN A 55 -7.55 11.50 -7.49
N GLN A 56 -8.61 12.06 -6.88
CA GLN A 56 -9.19 13.33 -7.31
C GLN A 56 -8.16 14.40 -6.94
N GLN A 57 -7.20 14.59 -7.85
CA GLN A 57 -6.33 15.75 -7.83
C GLN A 57 -7.24 16.98 -7.84
N SER A 58 -7.33 17.66 -6.70
CA SER A 58 -7.88 19.00 -6.63
C SER A 58 -6.99 19.89 -7.49
N MET A 59 -7.44 20.17 -8.71
CA MET A 59 -6.85 21.22 -9.56
C MET A 59 -7.07 22.55 -8.85
N ASN A 60 -6.09 23.00 -8.07
CA ASN A 60 -6.03 24.39 -7.63
C ASN A 60 -5.46 25.21 -8.80
N ASN A 61 -6.31 25.56 -9.75
CA ASN A 61 -5.93 26.37 -10.90
C ASN A 61 -6.13 27.86 -10.55
N SER A 62 -5.10 28.49 -10.00
CA SER A 62 -4.99 29.96 -9.98
C SER A 62 -4.19 30.40 -11.20
N LEU A 63 -4.91 30.83 -12.24
CA LEU A 63 -4.33 31.48 -13.42
C LEU A 63 -3.78 32.86 -13.04
N PRO A 64 -2.65 33.27 -13.65
CA PRO A 64 -2.70 34.50 -14.42
C PRO A 64 -2.26 34.31 -15.88
N ILE A 65 -2.96 35.05 -16.73
CA ILE A 65 -2.85 35.17 -18.18
C ILE A 65 -1.50 35.80 -18.60
N ASN A 66 -0.80 35.19 -19.57
CA ASN A 66 -0.44 35.87 -20.84
C ASN A 66 0.18 34.91 -21.90
N PRO A 67 0.03 35.21 -23.22
CA PRO A 67 0.41 34.31 -24.31
C PRO A 67 1.71 34.73 -25.01
N THR A 68 2.61 33.81 -25.35
CA THR A 68 3.42 33.84 -26.60
C THR A 68 4.36 32.62 -26.73
N ARG A 69 4.54 32.20 -27.99
CA ARG A 69 5.19 30.97 -28.49
C ARG A 69 6.69 30.85 -28.14
N GLY A 70 7.17 29.61 -28.02
CA GLY A 70 8.60 29.28 -28.15
C GLY A 70 8.92 27.82 -27.88
N HIS A 71 9.40 27.11 -28.90
CA HIS A 71 9.88 25.72 -28.86
C HIS A 71 11.03 25.54 -27.86
N GLN A 72 11.06 24.42 -27.13
CA GLN A 72 12.31 23.76 -26.71
C GLN A 72 12.06 22.31 -26.25
N ALA A 73 13.03 21.45 -26.59
CA ALA A 73 12.98 20.00 -26.55
C ALA A 73 13.10 19.38 -25.14
N ALA A 74 12.59 18.15 -25.01
CA ALA A 74 12.75 17.28 -23.84
C ALA A 74 14.23 16.89 -23.61
N PRO A 75 14.59 16.43 -22.39
CA PRO A 75 14.90 14.99 -22.25
C PRO A 75 14.40 14.44 -20.87
N PRO A 76 14.71 13.19 -20.44
CA PRO A 76 13.71 12.16 -20.25
C PRO A 76 13.60 11.71 -18.79
N SER A 77 12.41 11.77 -18.20
CA SER A 77 12.13 11.09 -16.94
C SER A 77 11.12 9.99 -17.21
N GLN A 78 11.66 8.80 -17.50
CA GLN A 78 10.94 7.55 -17.51
C GLN A 78 10.37 7.30 -16.12
N PHE A 79 9.09 7.61 -15.94
CA PHE A 79 8.25 6.84 -15.05
C PHE A 79 6.97 6.58 -15.81
N SER A 80 6.81 5.33 -16.27
CA SER A 80 5.65 4.84 -17.00
C SER A 80 4.41 4.90 -16.11
N GLY A 81 3.85 6.09 -15.96
CA GLY A 81 2.51 6.34 -15.45
C GLY A 81 1.53 6.42 -16.61
N GLN A 82 1.29 5.32 -17.31
CA GLN A 82 0.15 5.25 -18.23
C GLN A 82 -0.25 3.80 -18.52
N HIS A 83 -1.34 3.34 -17.92
CA HIS A 83 -2.40 2.76 -18.74
C HIS A 83 -3.76 2.94 -18.06
N ASN A 84 -4.58 3.79 -18.68
CA ASN A 84 -6.03 3.81 -18.52
C ASN A 84 -6.60 2.67 -19.37
N ASN A 85 -7.26 1.69 -18.74
CA ASN A 85 -8.45 1.00 -19.26
C ASN A 85 -9.04 0.24 -18.06
N GLY A 86 -10.34 -0.05 -18.02
CA GLY A 86 -10.99 -0.82 -16.94
C GLY A 86 -10.51 -2.28 -16.78
N GLN A 87 -9.29 -2.61 -17.23
CA GLN A 87 -8.61 -3.87 -16.97
C GLN A 87 -8.05 -3.86 -15.56
N LYS A 88 -8.46 -4.87 -14.78
CA LYS A 88 -7.87 -5.18 -13.48
C LYS A 88 -6.35 -5.30 -13.59
N SER A 89 -5.63 -4.76 -12.61
CA SER A 89 -4.18 -4.94 -12.53
C SER A 89 -3.83 -6.41 -12.30
N VAL A 90 -2.57 -6.80 -12.51
CA VAL A 90 -2.16 -8.20 -12.23
C VAL A 90 -2.35 -8.52 -10.76
N GLU A 91 -2.08 -7.54 -9.90
CA GLU A 91 -2.28 -7.58 -8.46
C GLU A 91 -3.75 -7.83 -8.10
N ASP A 92 -4.69 -7.11 -8.73
CA ASP A 92 -6.12 -7.30 -8.50
C ASP A 92 -6.59 -8.70 -8.95
N MET A 93 -6.10 -9.19 -10.09
CA MET A 93 -6.45 -10.51 -10.59
C MET A 93 -5.92 -11.64 -9.70
N ILE A 94 -4.72 -11.48 -9.12
CA ILE A 94 -4.18 -12.41 -8.12
C ILE A 94 -5.08 -12.43 -6.89
N LEU A 95 -5.48 -11.25 -6.38
CA LEU A 95 -6.36 -11.14 -5.22
C LEU A 95 -7.73 -11.78 -5.47
N ASP A 96 -8.32 -11.59 -6.65
CA ASP A 96 -9.58 -12.25 -7.02
C ASP A 96 -9.48 -13.78 -6.90
N ILE A 97 -8.39 -14.37 -7.44
CA ILE A 97 -8.16 -15.82 -7.36
C ILE A 97 -8.04 -16.27 -5.91
N LEU A 98 -7.26 -15.56 -5.10
CA LEU A 98 -7.05 -15.91 -3.69
C LEU A 98 -8.32 -15.71 -2.85
N HIS A 99 -9.24 -14.85 -3.29
CA HIS A 99 -10.51 -14.62 -2.62
C HIS A 99 -11.61 -15.60 -3.03
N LEU A 100 -11.42 -16.43 -4.05
CA LEU A 100 -12.38 -17.48 -4.42
C LEU A 100 -12.65 -18.40 -3.21
N PRO A 101 -13.91 -18.73 -2.90
CA PRO A 101 -14.25 -19.59 -1.76
C PRO A 101 -13.50 -20.93 -1.74
N SER A 102 -13.31 -21.55 -2.91
CA SER A 102 -12.58 -22.82 -3.06
C SER A 102 -11.09 -22.73 -2.70
N ASN A 103 -10.50 -21.54 -2.84
CA ASN A 103 -9.10 -21.28 -2.51
C ASN A 103 -8.95 -20.80 -1.06
N ARG A 104 -9.94 -20.08 -0.53
CA ARG A 104 -9.97 -19.66 0.88
C ARG A 104 -9.97 -20.84 1.85
N ALA A 105 -10.70 -21.91 1.53
CA ALA A 105 -10.78 -23.10 2.37
C ALA A 105 -9.49 -23.94 2.40
N LYS A 106 -8.52 -23.67 1.50
CA LYS A 106 -7.25 -24.39 1.47
C LYS A 106 -6.30 -23.83 2.53
N GLU A 107 -5.93 -24.67 3.48
CA GLU A 107 -4.99 -24.29 4.54
C GLU A 107 -3.62 -23.91 3.97
N GLU A 108 -3.13 -24.69 3.01
CA GLU A 108 -1.87 -24.50 2.28
C GLU A 108 -1.87 -23.28 1.35
N GLY A 109 -3.04 -22.72 0.99
CA GLY A 109 -3.14 -21.62 0.02
C GLY A 109 -3.17 -22.08 -1.43
N VAL A 110 -2.79 -21.19 -2.36
CA VAL A 110 -2.78 -21.46 -3.80
C VAL A 110 -1.35 -21.40 -4.33
N SER A 111 -0.92 -22.44 -5.05
CA SER A 111 0.42 -22.48 -5.62
C SER A 111 0.63 -21.42 -6.69
N ARG A 112 1.86 -20.89 -6.79
CA ARG A 112 2.26 -19.92 -7.81
C ARG A 112 1.99 -20.42 -9.23
N ASP A 113 2.20 -21.72 -9.47
CA ASP A 113 2.06 -22.30 -10.80
C ASP A 113 0.59 -22.34 -11.24
N LEU A 114 -0.32 -22.64 -10.31
CA LEU A 114 -1.76 -22.59 -10.57
C LEU A 114 -2.24 -21.16 -10.83
N ILE A 115 -1.70 -20.17 -10.09
CA ILE A 115 -2.01 -18.75 -10.33
C ILE A 115 -1.49 -18.32 -11.71
N ALA A 116 -0.25 -18.67 -12.06
CA ALA A 116 0.35 -18.36 -13.36
C ALA A 116 -0.45 -18.97 -14.51
N GLN A 117 -0.85 -20.24 -14.37
CA GLN A 117 -1.66 -20.95 -15.35
C GLN A 117 -3.04 -20.32 -15.51
N HIS A 118 -3.69 -19.92 -14.42
CA HIS A 118 -5.02 -19.30 -14.47
C HIS A 118 -4.99 -17.91 -15.12
N LEU A 119 -3.95 -17.12 -14.85
CA LEU A 119 -3.81 -15.77 -15.39
C LEU A 119 -3.17 -15.73 -16.78
N GLY A 120 -2.51 -16.80 -17.21
CA GLY A 120 -1.78 -16.86 -18.48
C GLY A 120 -0.63 -15.86 -18.56
N ILE A 121 0.00 -15.53 -17.44
CA ILE A 121 1.10 -14.55 -17.38
C ILE A 121 2.46 -15.21 -17.15
N PRO A 122 3.57 -14.61 -17.60
CA PRO A 122 4.91 -15.08 -17.31
C PRO A 122 5.19 -15.11 -15.80
N LEU A 123 5.94 -16.13 -15.35
CA LEU A 123 6.26 -16.33 -13.92
C LEU A 123 6.99 -15.12 -13.32
N ASP A 124 7.90 -14.49 -14.06
CA ASP A 124 8.63 -13.30 -13.58
C ASP A 124 7.68 -12.13 -13.25
N LYS A 125 6.67 -11.92 -14.10
CA LYS A 125 5.66 -10.87 -13.90
C LYS A 125 4.77 -11.21 -12.70
N LEU A 126 4.37 -12.48 -12.58
CA LEU A 126 3.62 -12.96 -11.42
C LEU A 126 4.39 -12.73 -10.11
N MET A 127 5.66 -13.15 -10.06
CA MET A 127 6.48 -13.05 -8.86
C MET A 127 6.74 -11.59 -8.47
N LEU A 128 6.89 -10.69 -9.44
CA LEU A 128 6.99 -9.24 -9.17
C LEU A 128 5.71 -8.71 -8.51
N SER A 129 4.54 -9.06 -9.03
CA SER A 129 3.26 -8.67 -8.45
C SER A 129 3.00 -9.31 -7.08
N ILE A 130 3.36 -10.58 -6.89
CA ILE A 130 3.30 -11.27 -5.59
C ILE A 130 4.18 -10.57 -4.56
N LYS A 131 5.44 -10.27 -4.90
CA LYS A 131 6.37 -9.57 -4.00
C LYS A 131 5.79 -8.23 -3.56
N LYS A 132 5.24 -7.46 -4.50
CA LYS A 132 4.58 -6.19 -4.20
C LYS A 132 3.37 -6.38 -3.27
N LEU A 133 2.52 -7.37 -3.53
CA LEU A 133 1.36 -7.67 -2.67
C LEU A 133 1.77 -8.11 -1.25
N ILE A 134 2.91 -8.79 -1.10
CA ILE A 134 3.48 -9.13 0.22
C ILE A 134 4.00 -7.88 0.93
N GLU A 135 4.76 -7.03 0.23
CA GLU A 135 5.26 -5.76 0.77
C GLU A 135 4.12 -4.82 1.20
N GLU A 136 3.01 -4.82 0.46
CA GLU A 136 1.79 -4.08 0.79
C GLU A 136 0.96 -4.74 1.92
N GLY A 137 1.31 -5.94 2.35
CA GLY A 137 0.55 -6.68 3.37
C GLY A 137 -0.84 -7.10 2.90
N ALA A 138 -1.02 -7.39 1.62
CA ALA A 138 -2.27 -7.91 1.06
C ALA A 138 -2.35 -9.45 1.06
N ILE A 139 -1.19 -10.10 0.90
CA ILE A 139 -1.04 -11.57 0.89
C ILE A 139 0.19 -11.99 1.71
N TYR A 140 0.26 -13.27 2.07
CA TYR A 140 1.42 -13.91 2.68
C TYR A 140 1.68 -15.27 2.06
N GLU A 141 2.91 -15.76 2.17
CA GLU A 141 3.28 -17.13 1.81
C GLU A 141 2.93 -18.06 2.99
N ALA A 142 2.05 -19.04 2.75
CA ALA A 142 1.58 -19.96 3.78
C ALA A 142 2.47 -21.20 3.89
N VAL A 143 2.77 -21.80 2.74
CA VAL A 143 3.81 -22.82 2.55
C VAL A 143 4.62 -22.46 1.33
N THR A 144 5.76 -23.10 1.12
CA THR A 144 6.69 -22.79 0.01
C THR A 144 5.94 -22.68 -1.31
N ASP A 145 6.06 -21.53 -1.97
CA ASP A 145 5.43 -21.20 -3.25
C ASP A 145 3.89 -21.19 -3.25
N HIS A 146 3.25 -21.13 -2.08
CA HIS A 146 1.79 -21.04 -1.94
C HIS A 146 1.36 -19.80 -1.15
N TYR A 147 0.37 -19.09 -1.68
CA TYR A 147 -0.02 -17.78 -1.17
C TYR A 147 -1.46 -17.74 -0.67
N LYS A 148 -1.71 -16.93 0.36
CA LYS A 148 -3.03 -16.65 0.93
C LYS A 148 -3.23 -15.16 1.13
N SER A 149 -4.47 -14.71 1.02
CA SER A 149 -4.81 -13.33 1.34
C SER A 149 -4.97 -13.13 2.84
N ILE A 150 -4.47 -12.01 3.36
CA ILE A 150 -4.45 -11.68 4.80
C ILE A 150 -5.86 -11.42 5.34
N ILE A 151 -6.77 -10.92 4.51
CA ILE A 151 -8.07 -10.37 4.95
C ILE A 151 -9.06 -11.44 5.45
N ASN A 152 -8.70 -12.72 5.46
CA ASN A 152 -9.57 -13.80 5.94
C ASN A 152 -8.75 -14.98 6.53
N GLY A 153 -7.53 -14.69 7.00
CA GLY A 153 -6.75 -15.62 7.83
C GLY A 153 -7.27 -15.65 9.26
#